data_AF-A0A7X5N3K1-F1
#
_entry.id   AF-A0A7X5N3K1-F1
#
_cell.length_a   1.000
_cell.length_b   1.000
_cell.length_c   1.000
_cell.angle_alpha   90.00
_cell.angle_beta   90.00
_cell.angle_gamma   90.00
#
_symmetry.space_group_name_H-M   'P 1'
#
loop_
_entity.id
_entity.type
_entity.pdbx_description
1 polymer ?
#
loop_
_entity_poly.entity_id
_entity_poly.type
_entity_poly.pdbx_seq_one_letter_code
_entity_poly.pdbx_strand_id
1 'polypeptide(L)'
;DTLIRQGKVLYWGTSEWPAALIREAAQIARTHHLHGPTMEQPEYNLLRRERVELEYAPLYAELGLGTTIWSPLASGLLTGKYANGVPAGSRLAQPGM
;
A
#
# COMPACT_ATOMS: atom_id res chain seq x y z
N ASP A 1 -15.13 1.80 -10.93
CA ASP A 1 -16.16 2.86 -11.03
C ASP A 1 -17.58 2.39 -10.70
N THR A 2 -18.09 1.37 -11.40
CA THR A 2 -19.47 0.86 -11.23
C THR A 2 -19.87 0.57 -9.78
N LEU A 3 -19.01 -0.06 -8.98
CA LEU A 3 -19.31 -0.34 -7.57
C LEU A 3 -19.51 0.93 -6.73
N ILE A 4 -18.78 2.01 -7.06
CA ILE A 4 -18.96 3.32 -6.43
C ILE A 4 -20.30 3.93 -6.85
N ARG A 5 -20.62 3.92 -8.16
CA ARG A 5 -21.92 4.40 -8.66
C ARG A 5 -23.11 3.64 -8.08
N GLN A 6 -22.92 2.35 -7.80
CA GLN A 6 -23.91 1.49 -7.15
C GLN A 6 -23.98 1.71 -5.63
N GLY A 7 -23.12 2.54 -5.03
CA GLY A 7 -23.08 2.79 -3.59
C GLY A 7 -22.55 1.62 -2.75
N LYS A 8 -21.90 0.63 -3.36
CA LYS A 8 -21.37 -0.56 -2.66
C LYS A 8 -20.03 -0.30 -1.97
N VAL A 9 -19.27 0.65 -2.49
CA VAL A 9 -18.02 1.14 -1.92
C VAL A 9 -17.97 2.66 -2.10
N LEU A 10 -17.31 3.37 -1.20
CA LEU A 10 -17.23 4.84 -1.27
C LEU A 10 -16.08 5.31 -2.18
N TYR A 11 -14.94 4.64 -2.08
CA TYR A 11 -13.71 4.96 -2.82
C TYR A 11 -12.96 3.67 -3.16
N TRP A 12 -11.91 3.80 -3.97
CA TRP A 12 -10.99 2.70 -4.23
C TRP A 12 -9.54 3.20 -4.25
N GLY A 13 -8.62 2.28 -4.04
CA GLY A 13 -7.18 2.53 -4.07
C GLY A 13 -6.43 1.31 -4.56
N THR A 14 -5.12 1.45 -4.62
CA THR A 14 -4.20 0.40 -5.07
C THR A 14 -3.35 -0.11 -3.90
N SER A 15 -2.70 -1.25 -4.09
CA SER A 15 -1.77 -1.81 -3.12
C SER A 15 -0.65 -2.51 -3.87
N GLU A 16 0.58 -2.08 -3.66
CA GLU A 16 1.80 -2.61 -4.29
C GLU A 16 1.83 -2.44 -5.81
N TRP A 17 1.09 -1.46 -6.35
CA TRP A 17 1.13 -1.18 -7.80
C TRP A 17 2.39 -0.37 -8.15
N PRO A 18 3.01 -0.62 -9.32
CA PRO A 18 4.02 0.28 -9.86
C PRO A 18 3.45 1.70 -10.04
N ALA A 19 4.24 2.72 -9.71
CA ALA A 19 3.80 4.12 -9.84
C ALA A 19 3.33 4.48 -11.25
N ALA A 20 3.93 3.87 -12.29
CA ALA A 20 3.49 4.06 -13.67
C ALA A 20 2.03 3.60 -13.89
N LEU A 21 1.63 2.47 -13.32
CA LEU A 21 0.27 1.97 -13.44
C LEU A 21 -0.72 2.78 -12.60
N ILE A 22 -0.29 3.33 -11.47
CA ILE A 22 -1.11 4.26 -10.68
C ILE A 22 -1.39 5.53 -11.49
N ARG A 23 -0.37 6.11 -12.14
CA ARG A 23 -0.53 7.27 -13.03
C ARG A 23 -1.44 6.95 -14.21
N GLU A 24 -1.25 5.81 -14.85
CA GLU A 24 -2.08 5.36 -15.96
C GLU A 24 -3.55 5.22 -15.52
N ALA A 25 -3.81 4.56 -14.39
CA ALA A 25 -5.15 4.42 -13.85
C ALA A 25 -5.80 5.78 -13.53
N ALA A 26 -5.05 6.71 -12.95
CA ALA A 26 -5.53 8.07 -12.70
C ALA A 26 -5.82 8.82 -14.00
N GLN A 27 -4.98 8.68 -15.02
CA GLN A 27 -5.16 9.29 -16.33
C GLN A 27 -6.40 8.74 -17.05
N ILE A 28 -6.59 7.42 -17.06
CA ILE A 28 -7.78 6.76 -17.63
C ILE A 28 -9.03 7.26 -16.92
N ALA A 29 -9.02 7.28 -15.58
CA ALA A 29 -10.17 7.74 -14.81
C ALA A 29 -10.53 9.20 -15.13
N ARG A 30 -9.54 10.09 -15.21
CA ARG A 30 -9.75 11.49 -15.60
C ARG A 30 -10.29 11.63 -17.02
N THR A 31 -9.71 10.92 -17.98
CA THR A 31 -10.07 10.98 -19.40
C THR A 31 -11.49 10.49 -19.67
N HIS A 32 -11.94 9.47 -18.93
CA HIS A 32 -13.25 8.85 -19.10
C HIS A 32 -14.29 9.30 -18.06
N HIS A 33 -14.01 10.33 -17.27
CA HIS A 33 -14.91 10.83 -16.22
C HIS A 33 -15.37 9.75 -15.22
N LEU A 34 -14.42 8.92 -14.79
CA LEU A 34 -14.59 7.87 -13.79
C LEU A 34 -14.02 8.33 -12.44
N HIS A 35 -14.40 7.65 -11.36
CA HIS A 35 -13.74 7.80 -10.06
C HIS A 35 -12.33 7.17 -10.14
N GLY A 36 -11.30 8.00 -9.93
CA GLY A 36 -9.90 7.56 -9.87
C GLY A 36 -9.51 6.96 -8.51
N PRO A 37 -8.30 6.37 -8.40
CA PRO A 37 -7.80 5.88 -7.13
C PRO A 37 -7.58 7.06 -6.15
N THR A 38 -7.88 6.86 -4.88
CA THR A 38 -7.74 7.90 -3.84
C THR A 38 -6.65 7.59 -2.82
N MET A 39 -6.11 6.36 -2.80
CA MET A 39 -5.04 5.97 -1.90
C MET A 39 -4.17 4.84 -2.46
N GLU A 40 -2.94 4.75 -1.96
CA GLU A 40 -2.03 3.61 -2.15
C GLU A 40 -1.75 2.95 -0.79
N GLN A 41 -1.63 1.62 -0.79
CA GLN A 41 -1.34 0.81 0.40
C GLN A 41 -0.04 0.00 0.22
N PRO A 42 1.13 0.59 0.54
CA PRO A 42 2.42 -0.04 0.31
C PRO A 42 3.09 -0.58 1.58
N GLU A 43 4.06 -1.49 1.42
CA GLU A 43 4.96 -1.87 2.50
C GLU A 43 5.81 -0.67 2.88
N TYR A 44 5.87 -0.37 4.17
CA TYR A 44 6.80 0.65 4.65
C TYR A 44 7.27 0.38 6.06
N ASN A 45 8.58 0.23 6.21
CA ASN A 45 9.24 0.04 7.49
C ASN A 45 10.73 0.38 7.37
N LEU A 46 11.49 0.27 8.46
CA LEU A 46 12.92 0.62 8.46
C LEU A 46 13.78 -0.17 7.46
N LEU A 47 13.29 -1.31 6.95
CA LEU A 47 13.98 -2.18 5.99
C LEU A 47 13.43 -2.04 4.55
N ARG A 48 12.33 -1.33 4.36
CA ARG A 48 11.60 -1.17 3.08
C ARG A 48 11.09 0.26 3.01
N ARG A 49 11.87 1.14 2.38
CA ARG A 49 11.65 2.59 2.42
C ARG A 49 11.49 3.20 1.04
N GLU A 50 12.25 2.66 0.10
CA GLU A 50 12.49 3.20 -1.24
C GLU A 50 11.18 3.41 -2.00
N ARG A 51 10.23 2.48 -1.87
CA ARG A 51 8.97 2.58 -2.61
C ARG A 51 8.12 3.76 -2.15
N VAL A 52 7.98 3.96 -0.84
CA VAL A 52 7.23 5.10 -0.31
C VAL A 52 7.99 6.41 -0.48
N GLU A 53 9.28 6.44 -0.13
CA GLU A 53 10.06 7.67 -0.07
C GLU A 53 10.49 8.19 -1.45
N LEU A 54 10.70 7.30 -2.43
CA LEU A 54 11.21 7.67 -3.75
C LEU A 54 10.16 7.50 -4.84
N GLU A 55 9.50 6.33 -4.89
CA GLU A 55 8.57 6.01 -5.98
C GLU A 55 7.20 6.67 -5.80
N TYR A 56 6.62 6.61 -4.59
CA TYR A 56 5.27 7.10 -4.31
C TYR A 56 5.20 8.53 -3.78
N ALA A 57 6.25 9.03 -3.13
CA ALA A 57 6.28 10.39 -2.60
C ALA A 57 5.84 11.47 -3.63
N PRO A 58 6.26 11.41 -4.91
CA PRO A 58 5.78 12.35 -5.91
C PRO A 58 4.28 12.21 -6.23
N LEU A 59 3.73 10.99 -6.17
CA LEU A 59 2.34 10.71 -6.52
C LEU A 59 1.34 11.38 -5.57
N TYR A 60 1.69 11.54 -4.29
CA TYR A 60 0.78 12.10 -3.29
C TYR A 60 0.37 13.54 -3.65
N ALA A 61 1.34 14.37 -4.03
CA ALA A 61 1.07 15.72 -4.49
C ALA A 61 0.53 15.76 -5.94
N GLU A 62 1.07 14.93 -6.84
CA GLU A 62 0.70 14.90 -8.27
C GLU A 62 -0.78 14.51 -8.48
N LEU A 63 -1.25 13.52 -7.73
CA LEU A 63 -2.55 12.89 -7.92
C LEU A 63 -3.54 13.20 -6.79
N GLY A 64 -3.08 13.77 -5.68
CA GLY A 64 -3.88 13.97 -4.46
C GLY A 64 -4.14 12.65 -3.71
N LEU A 65 -3.23 11.68 -3.82
CA LEU A 65 -3.38 10.37 -3.18
C LEU A 65 -3.10 10.43 -1.67
N GLY A 66 -3.94 9.75 -0.89
CA GLY A 66 -3.61 9.34 0.48
C GLY A 66 -2.68 8.12 0.51
N THR A 67 -2.18 7.78 1.70
CA THR A 67 -1.38 6.58 1.93
C THR A 67 -1.80 5.87 3.21
N THR A 68 -1.85 4.53 3.17
CA THR A 68 -2.03 3.68 4.35
C THR A 68 -1.06 2.52 4.26
N ILE A 69 0.06 2.60 4.98
CA ILE A 69 1.14 1.60 4.92
C ILE A 69 0.75 0.27 5.59
N TRP A 70 1.40 -0.82 5.18
CA TRP A 70 1.36 -2.10 5.87
C TRP A 70 2.75 -2.55 6.34
N SER A 71 2.77 -3.51 7.28
CA SER A 71 3.99 -4.05 7.94
C SER A 71 4.98 -3.00 8.48
N PRO A 72 4.56 -2.02 9.31
CA PRO A 72 5.47 -1.05 9.91
C PRO A 72 6.57 -1.69 10.79
N LEU A 73 6.33 -2.91 11.28
CA LEU A 73 7.27 -3.69 12.07
C LEU A 73 7.85 -4.90 11.31
N ALA A 74 7.73 -4.96 9.98
CA ALA A 74 8.20 -6.06 9.14
C ALA A 74 7.76 -7.44 9.69
N SER A 75 6.44 -7.67 9.77
CA SER A 75 5.86 -8.88 10.40
C SER A 75 6.25 -9.11 11.87
N GLY A 76 6.80 -8.11 12.55
CA GLY A 76 7.29 -8.17 13.93
C GLY A 76 8.82 -8.30 14.02
N LEU A 77 9.54 -8.40 12.90
CA LEU A 77 11.00 -8.50 12.87
C LEU A 77 11.66 -7.32 13.58
N LEU A 78 11.15 -6.11 13.34
CA LEU A 78 11.69 -4.87 13.91
C LEU A 78 11.39 -4.69 15.41
N THR A 79 10.76 -5.66 16.07
CA THR A 79 10.58 -5.66 17.53
C THR A 79 11.80 -6.20 18.28
N GLY A 80 12.75 -6.84 17.57
CA GLY A 80 13.91 -7.50 18.18
C GLY A 80 13.63 -8.87 18.80
N LYS A 81 12.36 -9.31 18.86
CA LYS A 81 11.97 -10.58 19.51
C LYS A 81 12.58 -11.85 18.91
N TYR A 82 13.12 -11.75 17.69
CA TYR A 82 13.74 -12.87 16.97
C TYR A 82 15.27 -12.91 17.07
N ALA A 83 15.89 -12.01 17.84
CA ALA A 83 17.34 -11.93 17.96
C ALA A 83 17.98 -13.20 18.54
N ASN A 84 17.23 -13.95 19.36
CA ASN A 84 17.67 -15.18 20.02
C ASN A 84 16.91 -16.42 19.51
N GLY A 85 16.46 -16.41 18.25
CA GLY A 85 15.66 -17.49 17.65
C GLY A 85 14.17 -17.14 17.54
N VAL A 86 13.35 -18.10 17.10
CA VAL A 86 11.91 -17.90 16.85
C VAL A 86 11.09 -18.26 18.10
N PRO A 87 10.44 -17.29 18.79
CA PRO A 87 9.64 -17.59 19.95
C PRO A 87 8.40 -18.44 19.59
N ALA A 88 8.00 -19.36 20.46
CA ALA A 88 6.76 -20.11 20.29
C ALA A 88 5.55 -19.16 20.25
N GLY A 89 4.59 -19.43 19.36
CA GLY A 89 3.41 -18.58 19.16
C GLY A 89 3.68 -17.23 18.49
N SER A 90 4.93 -16.94 18.12
CA SER A 90 5.26 -15.77 17.32
C SER A 90 4.77 -15.92 15.88
N ARG A 91 4.72 -14.82 15.13
CA ARG A 91 4.24 -14.83 13.76
C ARG A 91 5.09 -15.74 12.85
N LEU A 92 6.42 -15.72 13.00
CA LEU A 92 7.33 -16.59 12.24
C LEU A 92 7.25 -18.07 12.65
N ALA A 93 6.57 -18.41 13.74
CA ALA A 93 6.33 -19.80 14.13
C ALA A 93 5.05 -20.39 13.48
N GLN A 94 4.26 -19.59 12.77
CA GLN A 94 3.04 -20.06 12.13
C GLN A 94 3.36 -20.83 10.83
N PRO A 95 2.72 -22.00 10.58
CA PRO A 95 2.90 -22.73 9.33
C PRO A 95 2.47 -21.88 8.12
N GLY A 96 3.31 -21.82 7.08
CA GLY A 96 3.03 -21.09 5.84
C GLY A 96 3.47 -19.62 5.82
N MET A 97 4.17 -19.16 6.87
CA MET A 97 4.96 -17.91 6.86
C MET A 97 6.37 -18.14 6.32
#